data_AF-A0A4Z1JHB2-F1
#
_entry.id   AF-A0A4Z1JHB2-F1
#
_cell.length_a   1.000
_cell.length_b   1.000
_cell.length_c   1.000
_cell.angle_alpha   90.00
_cell.angle_beta   90.00
_cell.angle_gamma   90.00
#
_symmetry.space_group_name_H-M   'P 1'
#
loop_
_entity.id
_entity.type
_entity.pdbx_description
1 polymer ?
#
loop_
_entity_poly.entity_id
_entity_poly.type
_entity_poly.pdbx_seq_one_letter_code
_entity_poly.pdbx_strand_id
1 'polypeptide(L)'
;MLQKQSQKVDRDNGQSSEQNTPQAVIRKRKAPLAAASTSTLGRVPLEILREILEYLLLNPELGTASCVHRDEGWGSKIKYELQPSILRVCKEFHAIGVEILYEKNRFFIECVLSNQDHLLHRCALTRFCEIPSAECFYPSDKLATNHLRTVPGVKRIKYWKILIAPMRSSARNNVANLCRSICQNGIKSIEIAIGPWDTLEHPSLLEGGPRESAEVNKVTAERLQDVLSPLEILRCVGKVLIRGADPEEVPDFLFEGDRRNYDFYSWSLGVEWRETTPCGRVLLPETMYLANLIALVQGDSEVELFHKMYYAFLNYAQAFERIYEFRNKMAVDHLQLYRSPYLTENPFRGTHPVESALLKALRMQTNKEVGVQDISEFRILRSNAIRFLERQYRRIQQAANDLVRFVKDQKVSGGLLDPAQSPAFGLSPGVQSEGLVLLKDYAESFKRDLTTATKLAICKLNGRYEKRFELLPREVAIRECTNAYRGGDVKGFVVNFECAVDDMDTQYFAIRDVKKQLFEWDLKGTGHTAEIDVEPLRWDESNEGGITAFIFHFLSGSDF
;
A
#
# COMPACT_ATOMS: atom_id res chain seq x y z
N MET A 1 -51.66 -42.89 8.24
CA MET A 1 -51.95 -42.58 9.65
C MET A 1 -51.33 -41.22 9.93
N LEU A 2 -52.09 -40.12 9.76
CA LEU A 2 -52.86 -39.40 10.81
C LEU A 2 -51.95 -39.00 11.99
N GLN A 3 -51.86 -37.75 12.45
CA GLN A 3 -52.51 -36.49 12.07
C GLN A 3 -51.80 -35.33 12.81
N LYS A 4 -51.82 -34.15 12.19
CA LYS A 4 -51.48 -32.82 12.73
C LYS A 4 -52.26 -32.46 14.00
N GLN A 5 -51.72 -31.56 14.83
CA GLN A 5 -52.48 -30.37 15.24
C GLN A 5 -51.58 -29.17 15.60
N SER A 6 -52.12 -28.00 15.33
CA SER A 6 -51.56 -26.65 15.33
C SER A 6 -52.62 -25.74 15.96
N GLN A 7 -52.24 -24.71 16.72
CA GLN A 7 -53.00 -23.46 16.95
C GLN A 7 -52.09 -22.47 17.72
N LYS A 8 -51.68 -21.32 17.15
CA LYS A 8 -52.35 -20.00 17.03
C LYS A 8 -52.71 -19.37 18.40
N VAL A 9 -51.97 -18.34 18.84
CA VAL A 9 -52.17 -16.87 18.66
C VAL A 9 -53.02 -16.28 19.80
N ASP A 10 -52.48 -15.32 20.55
CA ASP A 10 -53.10 -13.99 20.70
C ASP A 10 -52.13 -12.93 21.22
N ARG A 11 -52.27 -11.73 20.64
CA ARG A 11 -51.74 -10.45 21.11
C ARG A 11 -52.69 -9.95 22.20
N ASP A 12 -52.17 -9.34 23.26
CA ASP A 12 -52.86 -8.18 23.81
C ASP A 12 -51.94 -7.18 24.51
N ASN A 13 -52.26 -5.91 24.29
CA ASN A 13 -51.71 -4.71 24.92
C ASN A 13 -52.36 -4.53 26.30
N GLY A 14 -51.65 -3.93 27.27
CA GLY A 14 -52.34 -3.45 28.48
C GLY A 14 -51.45 -3.00 29.62
N GLN A 15 -51.29 -1.69 29.70
CA GLN A 15 -50.76 -0.86 30.79
C GLN A 15 -50.91 -1.37 32.24
N SER A 16 -49.85 -1.19 33.04
CA SER A 16 -49.91 -0.76 34.46
C SER A 16 -48.55 -0.12 34.80
N SER A 17 -48.48 1.20 35.01
CA SER A 17 -48.70 1.90 36.28
C SER A 17 -47.67 1.53 37.35
N GLU A 18 -46.68 2.39 37.58
CA GLU A 18 -46.35 2.81 38.94
C GLU A 18 -45.65 4.17 38.96
N GLN A 19 -46.34 5.12 39.59
CA GLN A 19 -45.87 6.42 40.00
C GLN A 19 -44.89 6.27 41.17
N ASN A 20 -43.84 7.09 41.21
CA ASN A 20 -43.63 8.11 42.26
C ASN A 20 -42.15 8.48 42.37
N THR A 21 -41.86 9.68 41.86
CA THR A 21 -40.74 10.52 42.31
C THR A 21 -40.98 10.98 43.75
N PRO A 22 -39.90 11.19 44.51
CA PRO A 22 -39.74 12.50 45.14
C PRO A 22 -38.40 13.13 44.81
N GLN A 23 -38.47 14.40 44.42
CA GLN A 23 -37.34 15.33 44.38
C GLN A 23 -36.64 15.39 45.73
N ALA A 24 -35.32 15.16 45.75
CA ALA A 24 -34.48 15.45 46.90
C ALA A 24 -33.22 16.24 46.45
N VAL A 25 -33.34 17.56 46.60
CA VAL A 25 -32.34 18.49 47.14
C VAL A 25 -30.87 18.20 46.80
N ILE A 26 -30.34 19.02 45.88
CA ILE A 26 -28.90 19.17 45.58
C ILE A 26 -28.18 19.66 46.84
N ARG A 27 -27.59 18.74 47.61
CA ARG A 27 -26.55 19.04 48.59
C ARG A 27 -25.19 19.05 47.88
N LYS A 28 -24.61 20.25 47.78
CA LYS A 28 -23.21 20.48 47.39
C LYS A 28 -22.28 19.57 48.21
N ARG A 29 -21.79 18.48 47.63
CA ARG A 29 -20.65 17.73 48.18
C ARG A 29 -19.36 18.40 47.69
N LYS A 30 -18.58 18.87 48.67
CA LYS A 30 -17.18 19.25 48.55
C LYS A 30 -16.42 18.23 47.70
N ALA A 31 -15.67 18.73 46.73
CA ALA A 31 -14.68 17.96 45.99
C ALA A 31 -13.74 17.23 46.97
N PRO A 32 -13.48 15.93 46.80
CA PRO A 32 -12.33 15.31 47.44
C PRO A 32 -11.07 15.91 46.82
N LEU A 33 -10.15 16.32 47.68
CA LEU A 33 -8.76 16.63 47.34
C LEU A 33 -8.25 15.62 46.30
N ALA A 34 -7.65 16.15 45.23
CA ALA A 34 -6.85 15.38 44.30
C ALA A 34 -5.69 14.71 45.06
N ALA A 35 -5.94 13.49 45.55
CA ALA A 35 -4.87 12.56 45.84
C ALA A 35 -4.21 12.27 44.50
N ALA A 36 -2.98 12.77 44.32
CA ALA A 36 -2.11 12.32 43.25
C ALA A 36 -2.01 10.80 43.37
N SER A 37 -2.78 10.08 42.54
CA SER A 37 -2.68 8.64 42.39
C SER A 37 -1.35 8.37 41.71
N THR A 38 -0.27 8.32 42.49
CA THR A 38 0.98 7.68 42.06
C THR A 38 0.58 6.24 41.74
N SER A 39 0.51 5.91 40.44
CA SER A 39 0.11 4.59 39.99
C SER A 39 0.98 3.55 40.70
N THR A 40 0.36 2.52 41.28
CA THR A 40 1.04 1.40 41.95
C THR A 40 2.08 0.72 41.05
N LEU A 41 1.94 0.86 39.74
CA LEU A 41 2.86 0.39 38.71
C LEU A 41 4.22 1.09 38.72
N GLY A 42 4.29 2.38 39.07
CA GLY A 42 5.57 3.11 39.16
C GLY A 42 6.46 2.66 40.32
N ARG A 43 5.99 1.73 41.17
CA ARG A 43 6.76 1.13 42.27
C ARG A 43 7.39 -0.21 41.90
N VAL A 44 7.01 -0.81 40.77
CA VAL A 44 7.61 -2.07 40.32
C VAL A 44 8.93 -1.74 39.60
N PRO A 45 10.07 -2.30 40.02
CA PRO A 45 11.33 -2.15 39.29
C PRO A 45 11.18 -2.55 37.82
N LEU A 46 11.86 -1.82 36.92
CA LEU A 46 11.77 -2.04 35.48
C LEU A 46 12.19 -3.45 35.07
N GLU A 47 13.10 -4.06 35.83
CA GLU A 47 13.59 -5.42 35.62
C GLU A 47 12.47 -6.45 35.84
N ILE A 48 11.74 -6.32 36.94
CA ILE A 48 10.61 -7.20 37.27
C ILE A 48 9.50 -7.00 36.24
N LEU A 49 9.25 -5.75 35.83
CA LEU A 49 8.27 -5.47 34.79
C LEU A 49 8.65 -6.11 33.44
N ARG A 50 9.93 -6.04 33.05
CA ARG A 50 10.42 -6.71 31.83
C ARG A 50 10.24 -8.22 31.93
N GLU A 51 10.56 -8.84 33.06
CA GLU A 51 10.40 -10.28 33.28
C GLU A 51 8.92 -10.71 33.17
N ILE A 52 8.00 -9.98 33.81
CA ILE A 52 6.56 -10.22 33.68
C ILE A 52 6.12 -10.13 32.21
N LEU A 53 6.56 -9.10 31.49
CA LEU A 53 6.19 -8.93 30.09
C LEU A 53 6.82 -10.01 29.19
N GLU A 54 8.01 -10.50 29.51
CA GLU A 54 8.64 -11.63 28.81
C GLU A 54 7.80 -12.90 28.95
N TYR A 55 7.35 -13.22 30.16
CA TYR A 55 6.43 -14.35 30.39
C TYR A 55 5.12 -14.23 29.60
N LEU A 56 4.64 -13.01 29.36
CA LEU A 56 3.35 -12.77 28.69
C LEU A 56 3.44 -12.63 27.16
N LEU A 57 4.61 -12.28 26.64
CA LEU A 57 4.78 -11.84 25.25
C LEU A 57 5.82 -12.65 24.47
N LEU A 58 6.61 -13.51 25.11
CA LEU A 58 7.49 -14.44 24.41
C LEU A 58 6.77 -15.76 24.16
N ASN A 59 6.82 -16.25 22.92
CA ASN A 59 6.46 -17.62 22.60
C ASN A 59 7.42 -18.15 21.51
N PRO A 60 8.23 -19.19 21.81
CA PRO A 60 9.16 -19.77 20.84
C PRO A 60 8.47 -20.41 19.63
N GLU A 61 7.21 -20.84 19.75
CA GLU A 61 6.41 -21.42 18.66
C GLU A 61 6.14 -20.44 17.52
N LEU A 62 6.20 -19.13 17.79
CA LEU A 62 6.11 -18.12 16.74
C LEU A 62 7.23 -18.27 15.70
N GLY A 63 8.35 -18.88 16.08
CA GLY A 63 9.53 -19.11 15.25
C GLY A 63 9.60 -20.50 14.62
N THR A 64 8.55 -21.32 14.71
CA THR A 64 8.52 -22.70 14.21
C THR A 64 7.41 -22.93 13.18
N ALA A 65 7.53 -24.02 12.41
CA ALA A 65 6.54 -24.38 11.38
C ALA A 65 5.15 -24.71 11.96
N SER A 66 5.07 -25.10 13.24
CA SER A 66 3.81 -25.31 13.95
C SER A 66 2.88 -24.10 13.88
N CYS A 67 3.40 -22.87 13.72
CA CYS A 67 2.57 -21.68 13.66
C CYS A 67 1.71 -21.56 12.38
N VAL A 68 1.87 -22.45 11.40
CA VAL A 68 1.13 -22.44 10.12
C VAL A 68 0.50 -23.79 9.75
N HIS A 69 0.26 -24.68 10.72
CA HIS A 69 -0.27 -26.03 10.47
C HIS A 69 -1.67 -26.02 9.81
N ARG A 70 -1.92 -26.93 8.86
CA ARG A 70 -3.19 -26.99 8.10
C ARG A 70 -4.41 -27.19 9.00
N ASP A 71 -4.35 -28.19 9.88
CA ASP A 71 -5.45 -28.57 10.78
C ASP A 71 -5.87 -27.43 11.72
N GLU A 72 -4.94 -26.53 12.03
CA GLU A 72 -5.18 -25.36 12.87
C GLU A 72 -5.58 -24.13 12.06
N GLY A 73 -6.13 -24.36 10.86
CA GLY A 73 -6.54 -23.30 9.95
C GLY A 73 -5.37 -22.41 9.55
N TRP A 74 -4.20 -23.00 9.32
CA TRP A 74 -3.00 -22.29 8.84
C TRP A 74 -2.53 -21.19 9.80
N GLY A 75 -2.66 -21.42 11.10
CA GLY A 75 -2.34 -20.43 12.13
C GLY A 75 -3.53 -19.57 12.59
N SER A 76 -4.67 -19.60 11.89
CA SER A 76 -5.84 -18.79 12.28
C SER A 76 -6.53 -19.28 13.56
N LYS A 77 -6.47 -20.58 13.86
CA LYS A 77 -7.09 -21.19 15.04
C LYS A 77 -6.11 -21.39 16.19
N ILE A 78 -4.81 -21.15 15.97
CA ILE A 78 -3.76 -21.36 16.96
C ILE A 78 -3.87 -20.31 18.07
N LYS A 79 -3.85 -20.78 19.31
CA LYS A 79 -3.74 -19.93 20.50
C LYS A 79 -2.30 -19.99 21.01
N TYR A 80 -1.48 -19.03 20.61
CA TYR A 80 -0.09 -18.90 21.08
C TYR A 80 0.04 -18.50 22.57
N GLU A 81 -1.05 -18.52 23.34
CA GLU A 81 -1.13 -18.12 24.76
C GLU A 81 -0.60 -16.72 25.13
N LEU A 82 -0.20 -15.91 24.13
CA LEU A 82 0.25 -14.53 24.29
C LEU A 82 -0.87 -13.65 24.86
N GLN A 83 -0.50 -12.69 25.70
CA GLN A 83 -1.41 -11.70 26.27
C GLN A 83 -1.15 -10.27 25.73
N PRO A 84 -1.28 -10.01 24.41
CA PRO A 84 -0.97 -8.70 23.83
C PRO A 84 -1.93 -7.59 24.29
N SER A 85 -3.05 -7.93 24.93
CA SER A 85 -3.94 -6.96 25.58
C SER A 85 -3.22 -6.12 26.64
N ILE A 86 -2.15 -6.66 27.26
CA ILE A 86 -1.31 -5.95 28.22
C ILE A 86 -0.67 -4.68 27.63
N LEU A 87 -0.41 -4.68 26.32
CA LEU A 87 0.15 -3.54 25.58
C LEU A 87 -0.79 -2.35 25.51
N ARG A 88 -2.08 -2.52 25.85
CA ARG A 88 -3.09 -1.45 25.83
C ARG A 88 -3.32 -0.82 27.20
N VAL A 89 -2.70 -1.35 28.26
CA VAL A 89 -2.94 -0.88 29.64
C VAL A 89 -2.36 0.51 29.88
N CYS A 90 -1.09 0.73 29.52
CA CYS A 90 -0.45 2.03 29.64
C CYS A 90 0.68 2.22 28.61
N LYS A 91 1.17 3.46 28.46
CA LYS A 91 2.24 3.81 27.51
C LYS A 91 3.55 3.09 27.80
N GLU A 92 3.89 2.90 29.08
CA GLU A 92 5.12 2.21 29.50
C GLU A 92 5.09 0.72 29.12
N PHE A 93 3.98 0.04 29.40
CA PHE A 93 3.76 -1.35 29.01
C PHE A 93 3.78 -1.52 27.50
N HIS A 94 3.17 -0.58 26.78
CA HIS A 94 3.23 -0.55 25.33
C HIS A 94 4.69 -0.43 24.85
N ALA A 95 5.47 0.50 25.38
CA ALA A 95 6.85 0.73 24.94
C ALA A 95 7.74 -0.49 25.17
N ILE A 96 7.77 -1.02 26.41
CA ILE A 96 8.59 -2.18 26.79
C ILE A 96 8.07 -3.45 26.13
N GLY A 97 6.76 -3.67 26.16
CA GLY A 97 6.16 -4.90 25.65
C GLY A 97 6.24 -5.02 24.13
N VAL A 98 6.19 -3.92 23.38
CA VAL A 98 6.44 -3.94 21.93
C VAL A 98 7.89 -4.34 21.62
N GLU A 99 8.86 -3.84 22.39
CA GLU A 99 10.26 -4.22 22.28
C GLU A 99 10.41 -5.74 22.50
N ILE A 100 9.81 -6.28 23.56
CA ILE A 100 9.85 -7.72 23.85
C ILE A 100 9.15 -8.53 22.74
N LEU A 101 7.90 -8.19 22.40
CA LEU A 101 7.11 -8.96 21.46
C LEU A 101 7.76 -9.05 20.07
N TYR A 102 8.30 -7.94 19.55
CA TYR A 102 8.81 -7.90 18.17
C TYR A 102 10.33 -7.93 18.05
N GLU A 103 11.06 -7.50 19.09
CA GLU A 103 12.53 -7.50 19.09
C GLU A 103 13.16 -8.63 19.90
N LYS A 104 12.40 -9.52 20.55
CA LYS A 104 12.96 -10.72 21.19
C LYS A 104 12.41 -12.03 20.64
N ASN A 105 11.15 -12.06 20.18
CA ASN A 105 10.62 -13.24 19.48
C ASN A 105 11.23 -13.40 18.09
N ARG A 106 11.40 -14.67 17.71
CA ARG A 106 11.62 -15.06 16.32
C ARG A 106 10.27 -15.35 15.67
N PHE A 107 10.09 -14.87 14.44
CA PHE A 107 8.88 -15.13 13.66
C PHE A 107 9.20 -16.00 12.45
N PHE A 108 8.42 -17.07 12.30
CA PHE A 108 8.42 -17.94 11.14
C PHE A 108 7.51 -17.37 10.06
N ILE A 109 7.99 -17.41 8.82
CA ILE A 109 7.21 -17.06 7.64
C ILE A 109 7.53 -18.00 6.49
N GLU A 110 6.47 -18.43 5.82
CA GLU A 110 6.58 -19.26 4.63
C GLU A 110 6.44 -18.42 3.35
N CYS A 111 7.29 -18.72 2.36
CA CYS A 111 7.31 -18.10 1.03
C CYS A 111 7.06 -19.12 -0.11
N VAL A 112 6.16 -20.09 0.06
CA VAL A 112 6.07 -21.28 -0.82
C VAL A 112 4.85 -21.29 -1.75
N LEU A 113 3.69 -20.77 -1.33
CA LEU A 113 2.42 -21.02 -2.02
C LEU A 113 2.24 -20.21 -3.31
N SER A 114 1.44 -20.76 -4.22
CA SER A 114 1.10 -20.16 -5.49
C SER A 114 0.12 -18.99 -5.34
N ASN A 115 0.16 -18.04 -6.28
CA ASN A 115 -0.70 -16.86 -6.31
C ASN A 115 -2.20 -17.16 -6.55
N GLN A 116 -2.57 -18.42 -6.82
CA GLN A 116 -3.98 -18.80 -7.01
C GLN A 116 -4.73 -18.84 -5.68
N ASP A 117 -4.05 -19.18 -4.60
CA ASP A 117 -4.52 -18.92 -3.24
C ASP A 117 -4.20 -17.46 -2.97
N HIS A 118 -5.21 -16.63 -2.69
CA HIS A 118 -5.11 -15.17 -2.53
C HIS A 118 -4.20 -14.68 -1.37
N LEU A 119 -3.27 -15.50 -0.87
CA LEU A 119 -2.55 -15.34 0.37
C LEU A 119 -1.05 -15.60 0.15
N LEU A 120 -0.28 -14.52 0.03
CA LEU A 120 1.13 -14.56 -0.37
C LEU A 120 2.09 -15.08 0.71
N HIS A 121 1.67 -15.07 1.99
CA HIS A 121 2.51 -15.42 3.13
C HIS A 121 1.71 -15.94 4.33
N ARG A 122 2.08 -17.13 4.83
CA ARG A 122 1.56 -17.68 6.08
C ARG A 122 2.54 -17.39 7.22
N CYS A 123 2.03 -16.79 8.29
CA CYS A 123 2.76 -16.43 9.50
C CYS A 123 1.75 -16.17 10.63
N ALA A 124 2.16 -16.36 11.89
CA ALA A 124 1.37 -16.01 13.07
C ALA A 124 0.82 -14.56 13.06
N LEU A 125 1.49 -13.63 12.35
CA LEU A 125 1.06 -12.24 12.21
C LEU A 125 -0.06 -12.02 11.19
N THR A 126 -0.10 -12.81 10.12
CA THR A 126 -1.14 -12.65 9.09
C THR A 126 -2.44 -13.34 9.48
N ARG A 127 -2.40 -14.22 10.49
CA ARG A 127 -3.54 -14.93 11.10
C ARG A 127 -4.55 -15.46 10.06
N PHE A 128 -4.03 -15.95 8.93
CA PHE A 128 -4.77 -16.53 7.81
C PHE A 128 -6.28 -16.19 7.81
N CYS A 129 -6.66 -15.07 7.21
CA CYS A 129 -8.09 -14.85 6.97
C CYS A 129 -8.49 -15.67 5.74
N GLU A 130 -9.26 -16.74 5.95
CA GLU A 130 -10.07 -17.33 4.88
C GLU A 130 -10.99 -16.22 4.37
N ILE A 131 -10.65 -15.62 3.23
CA ILE A 131 -11.61 -14.81 2.49
C ILE A 131 -12.60 -15.83 1.92
N PRO A 132 -13.89 -15.83 2.33
CA PRO A 132 -14.83 -16.84 1.87
C PRO A 132 -14.93 -16.78 0.35
N SER A 133 -14.47 -17.86 -0.30
CA SER A 133 -14.39 -18.00 -1.77
C SER A 133 -15.75 -17.90 -2.48
N ALA A 134 -16.87 -17.88 -1.77
CA ALA A 134 -18.20 -18.04 -2.35
C ALA A 134 -18.75 -16.80 -3.08
N GLU A 135 -18.24 -15.59 -2.79
CA GLU A 135 -18.69 -14.35 -3.46
C GLU A 135 -17.61 -13.67 -4.32
N CYS A 136 -16.37 -14.16 -4.29
CA CYS A 136 -15.25 -13.63 -5.09
C CYS A 136 -14.96 -14.48 -6.33
N PHE A 137 -15.92 -14.61 -7.25
CA PHE A 137 -15.63 -15.05 -8.63
C PHE A 137 -14.85 -14.01 -9.45
N TYR A 138 -14.58 -12.85 -8.85
CA TYR A 138 -13.64 -11.89 -9.38
C TYR A 138 -12.41 -11.90 -8.48
N PRO A 139 -11.21 -12.26 -9.00
CA PRO A 139 -9.98 -12.00 -8.27
C PRO A 139 -10.00 -10.50 -7.94
N SER A 140 -10.09 -10.16 -6.65
CA SER A 140 -10.13 -8.76 -6.23
C SER A 140 -8.90 -8.07 -6.79
N ASP A 141 -9.14 -7.08 -7.65
CA ASP A 141 -8.23 -6.22 -8.43
C ASP A 141 -7.05 -5.58 -7.67
N LYS A 142 -6.93 -5.84 -6.36
CA LYS A 142 -5.79 -5.39 -5.56
C LYS A 142 -4.62 -6.36 -5.72
N LEU A 143 -4.10 -6.43 -6.95
CA LEU A 143 -2.69 -6.63 -7.28
C LEU A 143 -1.88 -7.24 -6.15
N ALA A 144 -2.14 -8.51 -5.80
CA ALA A 144 -1.52 -9.24 -4.69
C ALA A 144 -1.03 -8.26 -3.59
N THR A 145 -1.95 -7.46 -3.01
CA THR A 145 -1.57 -6.40 -2.07
C THR A 145 -0.61 -7.05 -1.11
N ASN A 146 0.62 -6.56 -1.01
CA ASN A 146 1.61 -7.20 -0.16
C ASN A 146 1.10 -7.08 1.27
N HIS A 147 0.32 -8.06 1.73
CA HIS A 147 -0.50 -7.96 2.93
C HIS A 147 0.41 -7.77 4.14
N LEU A 148 1.64 -8.29 4.08
CA LEU A 148 2.67 -8.03 5.08
C LEU A 148 2.93 -6.53 5.29
N ARG A 149 2.86 -5.68 4.26
CA ARG A 149 2.99 -4.22 4.41
C ARG A 149 1.87 -3.59 5.21
N THR A 150 0.67 -4.19 5.15
CA THR A 150 -0.51 -3.69 5.88
C THR A 150 -0.50 -4.12 7.34
N VAL A 151 0.31 -5.12 7.71
CA VAL A 151 0.43 -5.59 9.10
C VAL A 151 1.47 -4.74 9.84
N PRO A 152 1.07 -3.86 10.79
CA PRO A 152 1.99 -2.92 11.43
C PRO A 152 3.14 -3.59 12.19
N GLY A 153 2.90 -4.79 12.72
CA GLY A 153 3.90 -5.56 13.47
C GLY A 153 5.08 -6.04 12.63
N VAL A 154 4.89 -6.25 11.32
CA VAL A 154 5.95 -6.75 10.43
C VAL A 154 7.17 -5.83 10.44
N LYS A 155 6.94 -4.51 10.47
CA LYS A 155 8.00 -3.48 10.50
C LYS A 155 8.86 -3.51 11.76
N ARG A 156 8.36 -4.14 12.83
CA ARG A 156 9.01 -4.15 14.15
C ARG A 156 9.83 -5.41 14.39
N ILE A 157 9.63 -6.47 13.60
CA ILE A 157 10.31 -7.75 13.82
C ILE A 157 11.80 -7.65 13.52
N LYS A 158 12.61 -8.14 14.45
CA LYS A 158 14.08 -8.17 14.35
C LYS A 158 14.67 -9.55 14.07
N TYR A 159 13.91 -10.62 14.28
CA TYR A 159 14.38 -12.00 14.13
C TYR A 159 13.42 -12.78 13.24
N TRP A 160 13.88 -13.16 12.06
CA TRP A 160 13.09 -13.89 11.07
C TRP A 160 13.63 -15.30 10.86
N LYS A 161 12.71 -16.27 10.72
CA LYS A 161 12.95 -17.58 10.14
C LYS A 161 12.08 -17.71 8.90
N ILE A 162 12.69 -17.92 7.74
CA ILE A 162 12.03 -17.87 6.44
C ILE A 162 12.16 -19.23 5.79
N LEU A 163 11.04 -19.87 5.47
CA LEU A 163 11.01 -21.09 4.68
C LEU A 163 10.77 -20.75 3.19
N ILE A 164 11.65 -21.24 2.33
CA ILE A 164 11.58 -21.05 0.88
C ILE A 164 11.60 -22.41 0.20
N ALA A 165 10.67 -22.64 -0.73
CA ALA A 165 10.70 -23.80 -1.63
C ALA A 165 10.94 -23.30 -3.06
N PRO A 166 12.20 -23.28 -3.53
CA PRO A 166 12.60 -22.54 -4.73
C PRO A 166 11.99 -23.06 -6.04
N MET A 167 11.57 -24.32 -6.08
CA MET A 167 10.99 -24.93 -7.27
C MET A 167 9.52 -24.57 -7.50
N ARG A 168 8.89 -23.82 -6.59
CA ARG A 168 7.51 -23.34 -6.81
C ARG A 168 7.50 -22.09 -7.68
N SER A 169 6.59 -22.05 -8.65
CA SER A 169 6.48 -20.98 -9.65
C SER A 169 6.24 -19.57 -9.09
N SER A 170 5.92 -19.41 -7.80
CA SER A 170 5.71 -18.14 -7.08
C SER A 170 6.78 -17.80 -6.04
N ALA A 171 7.73 -18.71 -5.76
CA ALA A 171 8.66 -18.56 -4.64
C ALA A 171 9.42 -17.23 -4.68
N ARG A 172 9.97 -16.87 -5.84
CA ARG A 172 10.65 -15.58 -6.06
C ARG A 172 9.77 -14.38 -5.71
N ASN A 173 8.50 -14.39 -6.12
CA ASN A 173 7.58 -13.28 -5.87
C ASN A 173 7.25 -13.14 -4.39
N ASN A 174 7.08 -14.26 -3.69
CA ASN A 174 6.87 -14.28 -2.24
C ASN A 174 8.11 -13.73 -1.54
N VAL A 175 9.30 -14.24 -1.85
CA VAL A 175 10.57 -13.72 -1.29
C VAL A 175 10.71 -12.22 -1.57
N ALA A 176 10.42 -11.76 -2.79
CA ALA A 176 10.45 -10.35 -3.13
C ALA A 176 9.45 -9.52 -2.30
N ASN A 177 8.23 -10.01 -2.11
CA ASN A 177 7.22 -9.32 -1.30
C ASN A 177 7.64 -9.22 0.17
N LEU A 178 8.17 -10.29 0.74
CA LEU A 178 8.74 -10.27 2.08
C LEU A 178 9.89 -9.26 2.18
N CYS A 179 10.89 -9.36 1.30
CA CYS A 179 12.06 -8.46 1.32
C CYS A 179 11.64 -6.99 1.20
N ARG A 180 10.71 -6.68 0.30
CA ARG A 180 10.12 -5.32 0.14
C ARG A 180 9.40 -4.84 1.40
N SER A 181 8.91 -5.75 2.24
CA SER A 181 8.23 -5.41 3.50
C SER A 181 9.20 -5.23 4.67
N ILE A 182 10.40 -5.81 4.60
CA ILE A 182 11.34 -5.85 5.74
C ILE A 182 12.68 -5.15 5.50
N CYS A 183 12.96 -4.68 4.28
CA CYS A 183 14.24 -4.03 3.91
C CYS A 183 14.63 -2.81 4.75
N GLN A 184 13.74 -2.24 5.55
CA GLN A 184 13.97 -1.06 6.38
C GLN A 184 13.83 -1.33 7.88
N ASN A 185 13.70 -2.60 8.29
CA ASN A 185 13.32 -2.94 9.66
C ASN A 185 14.50 -3.04 10.63
N GLY A 186 15.75 -2.82 10.19
CA GLY A 186 16.95 -2.98 11.02
C GLY A 186 17.02 -4.38 11.64
N ILE A 187 17.09 -5.39 10.77
CA ILE A 187 16.92 -6.80 11.15
C ILE A 187 18.19 -7.30 11.87
N LYS A 188 18.03 -7.92 13.04
CA LYS A 188 19.16 -8.44 13.84
C LYS A 188 19.56 -9.85 13.39
N SER A 189 18.59 -10.68 12.99
CA SER A 189 18.87 -12.04 12.51
C SER A 189 17.87 -12.49 11.46
N ILE A 190 18.38 -13.12 10.40
CA ILE A 190 17.59 -13.86 9.41
C ILE A 190 18.14 -15.27 9.28
N GLU A 191 17.25 -16.25 9.38
CA GLU A 191 17.53 -17.64 9.07
C GLU A 191 16.65 -18.06 7.89
N ILE A 192 17.26 -18.51 6.80
CA ILE A 192 16.60 -18.99 5.60
C ILE A 192 16.76 -20.51 5.54
N ALA A 193 15.66 -21.21 5.67
CA ALA A 193 15.55 -22.65 5.50
C ALA A 193 15.03 -22.95 4.10
N ILE A 194 15.79 -23.70 3.31
CA ILE A 194 15.42 -24.13 1.96
C ILE A 194 14.73 -25.48 2.07
N GLY A 195 13.42 -25.49 1.81
CA GLY A 195 12.59 -26.69 1.85
C GLY A 195 12.92 -27.69 0.72
N PRO A 196 12.59 -28.98 0.92
CA PRO A 196 12.79 -30.01 -0.08
C PRO A 196 12.06 -29.67 -1.38
N TRP A 197 12.69 -30.01 -2.51
CA TRP A 197 12.06 -29.97 -3.81
C TRP A 197 11.10 -31.16 -3.94
N ASP A 198 9.94 -30.93 -4.54
CA ASP A 198 9.17 -32.01 -5.15
C ASP A 198 9.30 -31.83 -6.65
N THR A 199 9.98 -32.77 -7.33
CA THR A 199 10.31 -32.76 -8.75
C THR A 199 9.09 -33.01 -9.65
N LEU A 200 7.91 -32.54 -9.26
CA LEU A 200 6.66 -32.75 -9.99
C LEU A 200 6.65 -32.09 -11.37
N GLU A 201 7.39 -30.99 -11.56
CA GLU A 201 7.44 -30.29 -12.85
C GLU A 201 8.54 -30.82 -13.80
N HIS A 202 9.50 -31.62 -13.30
CA HIS A 202 10.59 -32.20 -14.10
C HIS A 202 10.93 -33.64 -13.67
N PRO A 203 10.02 -34.61 -13.89
CA PRO A 203 10.26 -36.03 -13.57
C PRO A 203 11.46 -36.64 -14.32
N SER A 204 11.90 -36.03 -15.42
CA SER A 204 13.06 -36.43 -16.21
C SER A 204 14.42 -36.24 -15.52
N LEU A 205 14.48 -35.64 -14.32
CA LEU A 205 15.75 -35.38 -13.61
C LEU A 205 16.17 -36.51 -12.65
N LEU A 206 15.35 -37.55 -12.47
CA LEU A 206 15.63 -38.66 -11.54
C LEU A 206 16.15 -39.95 -12.20
N GLU A 207 16.05 -40.09 -13.53
CA GLU A 207 16.45 -41.32 -14.24
C GLU A 207 17.90 -41.29 -14.78
N GLY A 208 18.64 -40.22 -14.51
CA GLY A 208 19.94 -39.93 -15.11
C GLY A 208 21.17 -40.44 -14.39
N GLY A 209 22.10 -41.04 -15.13
CA GLY A 209 23.43 -41.39 -14.61
C GLY A 209 24.29 -40.19 -14.15
N PRO A 210 25.53 -40.41 -13.69
CA PRO A 210 26.40 -39.38 -13.07
C PRO A 210 26.67 -38.10 -13.90
N ARG A 211 26.37 -38.11 -15.21
CA ARG A 211 26.49 -36.96 -16.10
C ARG A 211 25.26 -36.05 -16.08
N GLU A 212 24.08 -36.58 -15.76
CA GLU A 212 22.84 -35.81 -15.61
C GLU A 212 22.78 -35.09 -14.26
N SER A 213 23.45 -35.60 -13.23
CA SER A 213 23.52 -34.93 -11.91
C SER A 213 24.18 -33.54 -11.97
N ALA A 214 25.15 -33.33 -12.85
CA ALA A 214 25.82 -32.03 -12.98
C ALA A 214 24.91 -30.94 -13.59
N GLU A 215 24.13 -31.28 -14.63
CA GLU A 215 23.20 -30.33 -15.27
C GLU A 215 22.00 -30.04 -14.36
N VAL A 216 21.49 -31.06 -13.65
CA VAL A 216 20.45 -30.90 -12.62
C VAL A 216 20.92 -29.95 -11.52
N ASN A 217 22.16 -30.12 -11.04
CA ASN A 217 22.76 -29.24 -10.03
C ASN A 217 22.89 -27.80 -10.52
N LYS A 218 23.24 -27.61 -11.80
CA LYS A 218 23.36 -26.28 -12.42
C LYS A 218 22.00 -25.58 -12.52
N VAL A 219 20.99 -26.23 -13.09
CA VAL A 219 19.62 -25.66 -13.18
C VAL A 219 19.08 -25.33 -11.79
N THR A 220 19.34 -26.19 -10.82
CA THR A 220 18.97 -25.96 -9.41
C THR A 220 19.67 -24.74 -8.82
N ALA A 221 20.98 -24.59 -9.05
CA ALA A 221 21.74 -23.44 -8.58
C ALA A 221 21.24 -22.13 -9.21
N GLU A 222 20.97 -22.13 -10.52
CA GLU A 222 20.39 -20.99 -11.24
C GLU A 222 19.00 -20.62 -10.70
N ARG A 223 18.14 -21.62 -10.45
CA ARG A 223 16.82 -21.40 -9.84
C ARG A 223 16.90 -20.87 -8.42
N LEU A 224 17.81 -21.40 -7.61
CA LEU A 224 18.03 -20.94 -6.25
C LEU A 224 18.51 -19.48 -6.26
N GLN A 225 19.45 -19.14 -7.14
CA GLN A 225 19.92 -17.78 -7.34
C GLN A 225 18.78 -16.84 -7.76
N ASP A 226 17.94 -17.23 -8.73
CA ASP A 226 16.79 -16.44 -9.15
C ASP A 226 15.81 -16.17 -7.98
N VAL A 227 15.48 -17.19 -7.19
CA VAL A 227 14.55 -17.08 -6.05
C VAL A 227 15.13 -16.27 -4.89
N LEU A 228 16.44 -16.37 -4.65
CA LEU A 228 17.12 -15.66 -3.57
C LEU A 228 17.55 -14.24 -3.95
N SER A 229 17.64 -13.92 -5.25
CA SER A 229 17.99 -12.57 -5.74
C SER A 229 17.24 -11.42 -5.07
N PRO A 230 15.95 -11.52 -4.65
CA PRO A 230 15.29 -10.40 -3.98
C PRO A 230 15.85 -10.09 -2.58
N LEU A 231 16.62 -10.99 -1.96
CA LEU A 231 17.32 -10.71 -0.70
C LEU A 231 18.41 -9.65 -0.88
N GLU A 232 18.89 -9.44 -2.11
CA GLU A 232 19.91 -8.44 -2.44
C GLU A 232 19.48 -6.99 -2.16
N ILE A 233 18.21 -6.74 -1.79
CA ILE A 233 17.75 -5.42 -1.34
C ILE A 233 17.87 -5.21 0.17
N LEU A 234 18.18 -6.25 0.94
CA LEU A 234 18.36 -6.18 2.39
C LEU A 234 19.77 -5.70 2.72
N ARG A 235 19.91 -4.82 3.70
CA ARG A 235 21.20 -4.29 4.17
C ARG A 235 21.25 -4.27 5.70
N CYS A 236 22.48 -4.24 6.23
CA CYS A 236 22.76 -4.12 7.65
C CYS A 236 22.08 -5.21 8.50
N VAL A 237 21.93 -6.41 7.96
CA VAL A 237 21.38 -7.54 8.74
C VAL A 237 22.48 -8.09 9.63
N GLY A 238 22.23 -8.20 10.94
CA GLY A 238 23.26 -8.64 11.88
C GLY A 238 23.79 -10.05 11.59
N LYS A 239 22.93 -11.07 11.75
CA LYS A 239 23.25 -12.48 11.47
C LYS A 239 22.41 -13.01 10.32
N VAL A 240 23.05 -13.63 9.33
CA VAL A 240 22.38 -14.32 8.22
C VAL A 240 22.82 -15.78 8.21
N LEU A 241 21.86 -16.70 8.09
CA LEU A 241 22.11 -18.13 7.92
C LEU A 241 21.23 -18.64 6.77
N ILE A 242 21.84 -19.30 5.78
CA ILE A 242 21.12 -20.00 4.70
C ILE A 242 21.49 -21.47 4.77
N ARG A 243 20.49 -22.35 4.87
CA ARG A 243 20.70 -23.80 5.00
C ARG A 243 19.51 -24.60 4.45
N GLY A 244 19.70 -25.90 4.26
CA GLY A 244 18.57 -26.81 4.04
C GLY A 244 17.63 -26.84 5.26
N ALA A 245 16.33 -26.94 5.00
CA ALA A 245 15.32 -27.11 6.03
C ALA A 245 15.43 -28.51 6.66
N ASP A 246 15.22 -28.56 7.97
CA ASP A 246 15.05 -29.83 8.68
C ASP A 246 13.61 -30.34 8.46
N PRO A 247 13.36 -31.67 8.46
CA PRO A 247 12.04 -32.22 8.18
C PRO A 247 10.92 -31.63 9.06
N GLU A 248 11.24 -31.34 10.32
CA GLU A 248 10.33 -30.74 11.31
C GLU A 248 9.98 -29.26 11.02
N GLU A 249 10.74 -28.60 10.15
CA GLU A 249 10.56 -27.20 9.79
C GLU A 249 9.72 -27.01 8.52
N VAL A 250 9.41 -28.11 7.84
CA VAL A 250 8.61 -28.12 6.63
C VAL A 250 7.16 -28.38 7.04
N PRO A 251 6.24 -27.43 6.79
CA PRO A 251 4.84 -27.65 7.11
C PRO A 251 4.24 -28.87 6.42
N ASP A 252 3.33 -29.55 7.12
CA ASP A 252 2.61 -30.76 6.71
C ASP A 252 2.04 -30.69 5.28
N PHE A 253 1.47 -29.54 4.94
CA PHE A 253 0.83 -29.31 3.65
C PHE A 253 1.77 -29.18 2.46
N LEU A 254 3.08 -29.06 2.67
CA LEU A 254 4.04 -29.08 1.57
C LEU A 254 4.32 -30.49 1.05
N PHE A 255 4.06 -31.51 1.89
CA PHE A 255 4.24 -32.92 1.56
C PHE A 255 2.97 -33.54 0.98
N GLU A 256 1.82 -33.14 1.51
CA GLU A 256 0.54 -33.51 0.94
C GLU A 256 0.19 -32.52 -0.16
N GLY A 257 0.67 -32.79 -1.38
CA GLY A 257 0.23 -32.12 -2.58
C GLY A 257 -1.27 -31.88 -2.53
N ASP A 258 -1.69 -30.67 -2.86
CA ASP A 258 -3.06 -30.16 -2.79
C ASP A 258 -4.03 -31.09 -3.55
N ARG A 259 -4.44 -32.19 -2.90
CA ARG A 259 -5.16 -33.33 -3.50
C ARG A 259 -6.44 -32.88 -4.21
N ARG A 260 -7.03 -31.74 -3.79
CA ARG A 260 -8.33 -31.30 -4.31
C ARG A 260 -8.28 -30.60 -5.66
N ASN A 261 -7.18 -29.95 -6.03
CA ASN A 261 -7.10 -29.20 -7.30
C ASN A 261 -6.39 -29.96 -8.42
N TYR A 262 -5.52 -30.92 -8.08
CA TYR A 262 -4.79 -31.69 -9.08
C TYR A 262 -5.49 -32.99 -9.52
N ASP A 263 -6.54 -33.44 -8.80
CA ASP A 263 -7.34 -34.61 -9.21
C ASP A 263 -7.98 -34.44 -10.59
N PHE A 264 -8.25 -33.21 -11.04
CA PHE A 264 -8.83 -32.97 -12.37
C PHE A 264 -7.84 -33.26 -13.51
N TYR A 265 -6.54 -33.00 -13.32
CA TYR A 265 -5.51 -33.32 -14.33
C TYR A 265 -4.88 -34.72 -14.12
N SER A 266 -4.85 -35.21 -12.88
CA SER A 266 -4.30 -36.52 -12.51
C SER A 266 -5.08 -37.70 -13.10
N TRP A 267 -6.40 -37.57 -13.24
CA TRP A 267 -7.21 -38.62 -13.88
C TRP A 267 -6.94 -38.78 -15.38
N SER A 268 -6.40 -37.74 -16.03
CA SER A 268 -6.13 -37.73 -17.48
C SER A 268 -4.82 -38.43 -17.86
N LEU A 269 -3.87 -38.57 -16.93
CA LEU A 269 -2.50 -39.03 -17.23
C LEU A 269 -2.11 -40.36 -16.56
N GLY A 270 -2.97 -40.95 -15.72
CA GLY A 270 -2.77 -42.31 -15.19
C GLY A 270 -1.49 -42.51 -14.36
N VAL A 271 -0.91 -41.44 -13.81
CA VAL A 271 0.31 -41.52 -12.99
C VAL A 271 -0.08 -41.75 -11.54
N GLU A 272 0.24 -42.93 -11.03
CA GLU A 272 0.04 -43.33 -9.63
C GLU A 272 1.10 -42.63 -8.77
N TRP A 273 0.69 -41.63 -7.98
CA TRP A 273 1.61 -40.90 -7.09
C TRP A 273 2.05 -41.81 -5.94
N ARG A 274 3.34 -42.18 -5.91
CA ARG A 274 3.95 -42.72 -4.69
C ARG A 274 4.18 -41.58 -3.72
N GLU A 275 3.71 -41.72 -2.48
CA GLU A 275 4.07 -40.87 -1.34
C GLU A 275 5.58 -40.96 -1.10
N THR A 276 6.36 -40.16 -1.83
CA THR A 276 7.78 -39.98 -1.54
C THR A 276 7.90 -38.97 -0.43
N THR A 277 7.81 -39.44 0.81
CA THR A 277 8.29 -38.67 1.97
C THR A 277 9.70 -38.18 1.64
N PRO A 278 10.01 -36.87 1.72
CA PRO A 278 11.35 -36.38 1.48
C PRO A 278 12.30 -36.89 2.56
N CYS A 279 12.95 -38.02 2.28
CA CYS A 279 13.88 -38.68 3.19
C CYS A 279 15.27 -38.02 3.07
N GLY A 280 15.43 -36.82 3.62
CA GLY A 280 16.76 -36.22 3.81
C GLY A 280 16.80 -34.70 3.91
N ARG A 281 17.84 -34.17 4.57
CA ARG A 281 18.17 -32.74 4.54
C ARG A 281 18.48 -32.33 3.10
N VAL A 282 17.97 -31.18 2.67
CA VAL A 282 18.34 -30.58 1.38
C VAL A 282 19.80 -30.19 1.41
N LEU A 283 20.61 -30.80 0.55
CA LEU A 283 21.99 -30.37 0.31
C LEU A 283 21.95 -29.15 -0.62
N LEU A 284 22.43 -28.02 -0.14
CA LEU A 284 22.55 -26.83 -0.96
C LEU A 284 23.76 -26.96 -1.89
N PRO A 285 23.65 -26.53 -3.15
CA PRO A 285 24.83 -26.46 -4.01
C PRO A 285 25.85 -25.49 -3.40
N GLU A 286 27.10 -25.93 -3.27
CA GLU A 286 28.19 -25.05 -2.88
C GLU A 286 28.39 -23.99 -3.97
N THR A 287 28.01 -22.75 -3.67
CA THR A 287 28.09 -21.65 -4.63
C THR A 287 28.74 -20.43 -3.98
N MET A 288 29.66 -19.80 -4.70
CA MET A 288 30.18 -18.46 -4.33
C MET A 288 29.04 -17.43 -4.21
N TYR A 289 27.93 -17.65 -4.92
CA TYR A 289 26.75 -16.82 -4.85
C TYR A 289 26.21 -16.68 -3.43
N LEU A 290 26.01 -17.78 -2.69
CA LEU A 290 25.45 -17.72 -1.34
C LEU A 290 26.36 -16.94 -0.38
N ALA A 291 27.68 -17.13 -0.47
CA ALA A 291 28.65 -16.38 0.33
C ALA A 291 28.61 -14.87 0.01
N ASN A 292 28.57 -14.52 -1.29
CA ASN A 292 28.47 -13.13 -1.74
C ASN A 292 27.13 -12.50 -1.32
N LEU A 293 26.03 -13.25 -1.40
CA LEU A 293 24.71 -12.79 -0.97
C LEU A 293 24.69 -12.52 0.54
N ILE A 294 25.25 -13.42 1.35
CA ILE A 294 25.36 -13.22 2.81
C ILE A 294 26.17 -11.95 3.09
N ALA A 295 27.35 -11.82 2.48
CA ALA A 295 28.19 -10.63 2.65
C ALA A 295 27.46 -9.34 2.24
N LEU A 296 26.72 -9.37 1.13
CA LEU A 296 25.94 -8.24 0.64
C LEU A 296 24.80 -7.86 1.60
N VAL A 297 24.08 -8.84 2.12
CA VAL A 297 22.94 -8.64 3.04
C VAL A 297 23.39 -8.12 4.41
N GLN A 298 24.56 -8.56 4.88
CA GLN A 298 25.17 -8.07 6.12
C GLN A 298 25.84 -6.70 5.96
N GLY A 299 26.31 -6.37 4.75
CA GLY A 299 26.94 -5.11 4.43
C GLY A 299 25.98 -3.91 4.47
N ASP A 300 26.57 -2.72 4.44
CA ASP A 300 25.91 -1.41 4.47
C ASP A 300 25.93 -0.70 3.10
N SER A 301 26.23 -1.43 2.03
CA SER A 301 26.29 -0.86 0.68
C SER A 301 24.95 -0.24 0.28
N GLU A 302 25.02 0.90 -0.40
CA GLU A 302 23.82 1.57 -0.90
C GLU A 302 23.04 0.65 -1.87
N VAL A 303 21.70 0.75 -1.83
CA VAL A 303 20.84 -0.06 -2.68
C VAL A 303 19.66 0.74 -3.19
N GLU A 304 19.41 0.59 -4.49
CA GLU A 304 18.26 1.20 -5.15
C GLU A 304 17.02 0.36 -4.93
N LEU A 305 16.03 0.96 -4.29
CA LEU A 305 14.77 0.31 -3.99
C LEU A 305 13.79 0.58 -5.14
N PHE A 306 13.93 -0.17 -6.24
CA PHE A 306 13.06 -0.07 -7.43
C PHE A 306 11.59 0.12 -7.07
N HIS A 307 11.09 -0.73 -6.17
CA HIS A 307 9.68 -0.71 -5.78
C HIS A 307 9.28 0.61 -5.11
N LYS A 308 10.17 1.25 -4.32
CA LYS A 308 9.93 2.57 -3.73
C LYS A 308 9.94 3.66 -4.78
N MET A 309 10.91 3.63 -5.69
CA MET A 309 10.98 4.56 -6.83
C MET A 309 9.72 4.47 -7.71
N TYR A 310 9.24 3.23 -7.97
CA TYR A 310 7.99 2.97 -8.66
C TYR A 310 6.78 3.58 -7.92
N TYR A 311 6.65 3.36 -6.60
CA TYR A 311 5.53 3.92 -5.84
C TYR A 311 5.57 5.45 -5.78
N ALA A 312 6.75 6.06 -5.65
CA ALA A 312 6.90 7.51 -5.71
C ALA A 312 6.47 8.05 -7.09
N PHE A 313 6.88 7.38 -8.17
CA PHE A 313 6.46 7.72 -9.53
C PHE A 313 4.95 7.53 -9.77
N LEU A 314 4.37 6.43 -9.29
CA LEU A 314 2.94 6.16 -9.36
C LEU A 314 2.14 7.23 -8.61
N ASN A 315 2.55 7.57 -7.40
CA ASN A 315 1.90 8.61 -6.59
C ASN A 315 1.97 9.98 -7.30
N TYR A 316 3.12 10.31 -7.90
CA TYR A 316 3.28 11.53 -8.69
C TYR A 316 2.30 11.58 -9.86
N ALA A 317 2.21 10.52 -10.67
CA ALA A 317 1.27 10.44 -11.78
C ALA A 317 -0.21 10.49 -11.33
N GLN A 318 -0.53 9.81 -10.23
CA GLN A 318 -1.89 9.74 -9.67
C GLN A 318 -2.40 11.10 -9.16
N ALA A 319 -1.52 11.98 -8.67
CA ALA A 319 -1.91 13.31 -8.21
C ALA A 319 -2.50 14.20 -9.32
N PHE A 320 -2.13 13.96 -10.58
CA PHE A 320 -2.71 14.66 -11.74
C PHE A 320 -4.09 14.11 -12.15
N GLU A 321 -4.51 12.96 -11.63
CA GLU A 321 -5.81 12.36 -11.95
C GLU A 321 -6.87 12.74 -10.92
N ARG A 322 -7.98 13.34 -11.37
CA ARG A 322 -9.11 13.73 -10.51
C ARG A 322 -10.17 12.63 -10.42
N ILE A 323 -10.34 11.85 -11.48
CA ILE A 323 -11.32 10.77 -11.54
C ILE A 323 -10.77 9.59 -10.75
N TYR A 324 -11.38 9.28 -9.61
CA TYR A 324 -10.95 8.24 -8.68
C TYR A 324 -10.77 6.87 -9.37
N GLU A 325 -11.68 6.51 -10.26
CA GLU A 325 -11.63 5.25 -11.02
C GLU A 325 -10.42 5.21 -11.96
N PHE A 326 -10.08 6.33 -12.60
CA PHE A 326 -8.91 6.39 -13.47
C PHE A 326 -7.63 6.36 -12.65
N ARG A 327 -7.61 7.05 -11.51
CA ARG A 327 -6.47 7.10 -10.59
C ARG A 327 -6.12 5.70 -10.09
N ASN A 328 -7.11 4.93 -9.66
CA ASN A 328 -6.91 3.56 -9.18
C ASN A 328 -6.46 2.61 -10.29
N LYS A 329 -6.96 2.80 -11.51
CA LYS A 329 -6.60 1.96 -12.68
C LYS A 329 -5.17 2.22 -13.19
N MET A 330 -4.49 3.27 -12.74
CA MET A 330 -3.07 3.48 -13.05
C MET A 330 -2.15 2.44 -12.41
N ALA A 331 -2.57 1.85 -11.30
CA ALA A 331 -1.76 0.94 -10.50
C ALA A 331 -1.91 -0.54 -10.90
N VAL A 332 -2.85 -0.92 -11.79
CA VAL A 332 -3.25 -2.31 -11.99
C VAL A 332 -2.79 -2.88 -13.34
N ASP A 333 -2.13 -4.04 -13.32
CA ASP A 333 -1.85 -4.83 -14.53
C ASP A 333 -3.06 -5.76 -14.80
N HIS A 334 -3.68 -5.61 -15.97
CA HIS A 334 -4.92 -6.34 -16.30
C HIS A 334 -4.65 -7.61 -17.12
N LEU A 335 -3.39 -8.03 -17.28
CA LEU A 335 -3.13 -9.34 -17.90
C LEU A 335 -3.78 -10.50 -17.15
N GLN A 336 -4.21 -10.33 -15.89
CA GLN A 336 -5.00 -11.31 -15.14
C GLN A 336 -6.53 -11.17 -15.30
N LEU A 337 -7.01 -10.11 -15.94
CA LEU A 337 -8.44 -9.86 -16.13
C LEU A 337 -8.81 -10.26 -17.56
N TYR A 338 -9.07 -11.54 -17.73
CA TYR A 338 -9.89 -12.00 -18.84
C TYR A 338 -11.15 -11.14 -18.93
N ARG A 339 -11.22 -10.31 -19.98
CA ARG A 339 -12.45 -10.07 -20.74
C ARG A 339 -13.63 -9.51 -19.93
N SER A 340 -13.45 -8.48 -19.09
CA SER A 340 -14.60 -7.68 -18.68
C SER A 340 -14.96 -6.69 -19.80
N PRO A 341 -16.16 -6.78 -20.41
CA PRO A 341 -16.62 -5.86 -21.44
C PRO A 341 -16.83 -4.43 -20.92
N TYR A 342 -16.71 -4.20 -19.61
CA TYR A 342 -16.87 -2.91 -18.94
C TYR A 342 -15.54 -2.17 -18.70
N LEU A 343 -14.39 -2.76 -19.05
CA LEU A 343 -13.06 -2.17 -18.77
C LEU A 343 -12.58 -1.14 -19.81
N THR A 344 -13.34 -0.89 -20.87
CA THR A 344 -13.02 0.07 -21.95
C THR A 344 -13.23 1.54 -21.58
N GLU A 345 -13.28 1.90 -20.30
CA GLU A 345 -13.68 3.25 -19.89
C GLU A 345 -12.54 4.21 -19.57
N ASN A 346 -11.31 3.75 -19.29
CA ASN A 346 -10.17 4.65 -19.12
C ASN A 346 -9.44 4.82 -20.48
N PRO A 347 -9.61 5.97 -21.16
CA PRO A 347 -9.04 6.17 -22.50
C PRO A 347 -7.51 6.32 -22.50
N PHE A 348 -6.89 6.61 -21.35
CA PHE A 348 -5.46 6.83 -21.23
C PHE A 348 -4.66 5.52 -21.22
N ARG A 349 -5.31 4.43 -20.84
CA ARG A 349 -4.63 3.16 -20.64
C ARG A 349 -4.11 2.58 -21.95
N GLY A 350 -2.80 2.39 -22.04
CA GLY A 350 -2.12 1.89 -23.23
C GLY A 350 -2.06 2.86 -24.41
N THR A 351 -2.55 4.10 -24.24
CA THR A 351 -2.51 5.15 -25.29
C THR A 351 -1.74 6.39 -24.82
N HIS A 352 -1.77 6.67 -23.52
CA HIS A 352 -1.11 7.81 -22.92
C HIS A 352 0.30 7.40 -22.45
N PRO A 353 1.32 8.27 -22.63
CA PRO A 353 2.71 7.94 -22.33
C PRO A 353 2.94 7.58 -20.85
N VAL A 354 2.25 8.27 -19.93
CA VAL A 354 2.42 8.08 -18.48
C VAL A 354 1.90 6.69 -18.06
N GLU A 355 0.68 6.33 -18.46
CA GLU A 355 0.06 5.03 -18.15
C GLU A 355 0.83 3.89 -18.81
N SER A 356 1.36 4.10 -20.01
CA SER A 356 2.21 3.12 -20.69
C SER A 356 3.51 2.89 -19.93
N ALA A 357 4.16 3.96 -19.45
CA ALA A 357 5.37 3.88 -18.63
C ALA A 357 5.10 3.19 -17.28
N LEU A 358 4.01 3.55 -16.60
CA LEU A 358 3.59 2.91 -15.35
C LEU A 358 3.29 1.42 -15.53
N LEU A 359 2.59 1.04 -16.59
CA LEU A 359 2.29 -0.36 -16.89
C LEU A 359 3.57 -1.15 -17.19
N LYS A 360 4.50 -0.58 -17.95
CA LYS A 360 5.79 -1.22 -18.23
C LYS A 360 6.62 -1.36 -16.96
N ALA A 361 6.70 -0.31 -16.13
CA ALA A 361 7.40 -0.36 -14.84
C ALA A 361 6.77 -1.38 -13.88
N LEU A 362 5.44 -1.47 -13.85
CA LEU A 362 4.73 -2.48 -13.06
C LEU A 362 5.07 -3.89 -13.53
N ARG A 363 5.11 -4.12 -14.84
CA ARG A 363 5.55 -5.40 -15.41
C ARG A 363 7.00 -5.71 -15.06
N MET A 364 7.91 -4.74 -15.09
CA MET A 364 9.29 -4.94 -14.63
C MET A 364 9.36 -5.34 -13.14
N GLN A 365 8.42 -4.85 -12.32
CA GLN A 365 8.32 -5.22 -10.91
C GLN A 365 7.84 -6.67 -10.71
N THR A 366 6.99 -7.17 -11.61
CA THR A 366 6.29 -8.46 -11.50
C THR A 366 6.87 -9.56 -12.40
N ASN A 367 7.67 -9.21 -13.42
CA ASN A 367 8.11 -10.16 -14.43
C ASN A 367 9.03 -11.23 -13.84
N LYS A 368 8.75 -12.46 -14.24
CA LYS A 368 9.49 -13.68 -13.87
C LYS A 368 10.56 -14.05 -14.91
N GLU A 369 10.55 -13.45 -16.10
CA GLU A 369 11.34 -13.89 -17.26
C GLU A 369 12.71 -13.23 -17.39
N VAL A 370 12.95 -12.08 -16.74
CA VAL A 370 14.24 -11.39 -16.80
C VAL A 370 14.71 -11.18 -15.37
N GLY A 371 15.68 -12.00 -14.95
CA GLY A 371 16.15 -12.14 -13.57
C GLY A 371 16.74 -10.88 -12.91
N VAL A 372 16.74 -9.73 -13.57
CA VAL A 372 17.24 -8.47 -13.01
C VAL A 372 16.21 -7.39 -13.30
N GLN A 373 15.74 -6.71 -12.24
CA GLN A 373 15.03 -5.45 -12.42
C GLN A 373 16.01 -4.46 -13.03
N ASP A 374 15.91 -4.21 -14.34
CA ASP A 374 16.77 -3.23 -14.99
C ASP A 374 16.37 -1.83 -14.52
N ILE A 375 17.07 -1.38 -13.48
CA ILE A 375 16.82 -0.07 -12.89
C ILE A 375 17.08 1.02 -13.94
N SER A 376 18.11 0.86 -14.78
CA SER A 376 18.44 1.82 -15.84
C SER A 376 17.30 1.97 -16.85
N GLU A 377 16.68 0.87 -17.28
CA GLU A 377 15.50 0.94 -18.14
C GLU A 377 14.33 1.65 -17.44
N PHE A 378 14.10 1.36 -16.15
CA PHE A 378 13.05 2.02 -15.38
C PHE A 378 13.29 3.53 -15.26
N ARG A 379 14.54 3.95 -15.02
CA ARG A 379 14.94 5.35 -14.99
C ARG A 379 14.59 6.09 -16.28
N ILE A 380 14.91 5.48 -17.42
CA ILE A 380 14.59 6.06 -18.75
C ILE A 380 13.07 6.19 -18.93
N LEU A 381 12.30 5.17 -18.55
CA LEU A 381 10.83 5.20 -18.64
C LEU A 381 10.24 6.28 -17.72
N ARG A 382 10.69 6.32 -16.48
CA ARG A 382 10.25 7.29 -15.47
C ARG A 382 10.57 8.72 -15.92
N SER A 383 11.82 9.01 -16.31
CA SER A 383 12.23 10.33 -16.83
C SER A 383 11.34 10.79 -18.00
N ASN A 384 11.09 9.92 -18.98
CA ASN A 384 10.25 10.30 -20.12
C ASN A 384 8.81 10.67 -19.72
N ALA A 385 8.22 9.93 -18.78
CA ALA A 385 6.89 10.23 -18.26
C ALA A 385 6.87 11.49 -17.39
N ILE A 386 7.88 11.70 -16.54
CA ILE A 386 8.01 12.92 -15.72
C ILE A 386 8.11 14.14 -16.64
N ARG A 387 8.92 14.09 -17.69
CA ARG A 387 9.05 15.20 -18.66
C ARG A 387 7.72 15.59 -19.30
N PHE A 388 6.83 14.61 -19.49
CA PHE A 388 5.47 14.86 -19.98
C PHE A 388 4.63 15.58 -18.92
N LEU A 389 4.60 15.07 -17.69
CA LEU A 389 3.87 15.66 -16.56
C LEU A 389 4.39 17.06 -16.17
N GLU A 390 5.69 17.31 -16.34
CA GLU A 390 6.34 18.57 -15.97
C GLU A 390 5.80 19.76 -16.77
N ARG A 391 5.41 19.53 -18.03
CA ARG A 391 4.77 20.57 -18.86
C ARG A 391 3.45 21.02 -18.25
N GLN A 392 2.64 20.04 -17.84
CA GLN A 392 1.37 20.30 -17.17
C GLN A 392 1.58 20.99 -15.82
N TYR A 393 2.54 20.51 -15.01
CA TYR A 393 2.90 21.12 -13.73
C TYR A 393 3.25 22.60 -13.87
N ARG A 394 4.08 22.97 -14.85
CA ARG A 394 4.49 24.37 -15.08
C ARG A 394 3.30 25.26 -15.47
N ARG A 395 2.36 24.76 -16.27
CA ARG A 395 1.12 25.50 -16.59
C ARG A 395 0.28 25.74 -15.35
N ILE A 396 0.11 24.71 -14.51
CA ILE A 396 -0.65 24.81 -13.25
C ILE A 396 0.00 25.83 -12.33
N GLN A 397 1.33 25.75 -12.13
CA GLN A 397 2.07 26.68 -11.29
C GLN A 397 1.94 28.12 -11.78
N GLN A 398 2.05 28.35 -13.09
CA GLN A 398 1.92 29.69 -13.67
C GLN A 398 0.51 30.27 -13.44
N ALA A 399 -0.53 29.50 -13.77
CA ALA A 399 -1.90 29.96 -13.60
C ALA A 399 -2.29 30.15 -12.12
N ALA A 400 -1.78 29.30 -11.22
CA ALA A 400 -1.93 29.50 -9.78
C ALA A 400 -1.28 30.82 -9.32
N ASN A 401 -0.06 31.13 -9.78
CA ASN A 401 0.63 32.37 -9.43
C ASN A 401 -0.12 33.61 -9.92
N ASP A 402 -0.67 33.58 -11.13
CA ASP A 402 -1.45 34.69 -11.69
C ASP A 402 -2.76 34.89 -10.89
N LEU A 403 -3.42 33.81 -10.50
CA LEU A 403 -4.61 33.87 -9.66
C LEU A 403 -4.30 34.39 -8.24
N VAL A 404 -3.18 33.97 -7.64
CA VAL A 404 -2.73 34.46 -6.33
C VAL A 404 -2.46 35.97 -6.35
N ARG A 405 -1.88 36.50 -7.44
CA ARG A 405 -1.69 37.95 -7.59
C ARG A 405 -3.04 38.67 -7.61
N PHE A 406 -3.98 38.20 -8.44
CA PHE A 406 -5.33 38.75 -8.49
C PHE A 406 -6.02 38.71 -7.12
N VAL A 407 -5.96 37.58 -6.41
CA VAL A 407 -6.57 37.45 -5.08
C VAL A 407 -5.96 38.46 -4.10
N LYS A 408 -4.64 38.67 -4.12
CA LYS A 408 -3.97 39.67 -3.27
C LYS A 408 -4.42 41.09 -3.61
N ASP A 409 -4.57 41.41 -4.88
CA ASP A 409 -5.01 42.73 -5.32
C ASP A 409 -6.49 43.00 -4.98
N GLN A 410 -7.31 41.94 -4.93
CA GLN A 410 -8.75 42.05 -4.63
C GLN A 410 -9.13 41.82 -3.16
N LYS A 411 -8.23 41.28 -2.34
CA LYS A 411 -8.42 41.08 -0.89
C LYS A 411 -7.98 42.33 -0.10
N VAL A 412 -8.55 43.46 -0.49
CA VAL A 412 -8.35 44.77 0.14
C VAL A 412 -9.71 45.37 0.51
N SER A 413 -9.73 46.35 1.43
CA SER A 413 -10.99 47.02 1.80
C SER A 413 -11.67 47.61 0.56
N GLY A 414 -12.94 47.24 0.33
CA GLY A 414 -13.72 47.64 -0.85
C GLY A 414 -13.39 46.86 -2.13
N GLY A 415 -12.49 45.87 -2.08
CA GLY A 415 -12.19 44.97 -3.18
C GLY A 415 -13.24 43.87 -3.38
N LEU A 416 -13.14 43.12 -4.48
CA LEU A 416 -14.08 42.04 -4.80
C LEU A 416 -14.10 40.93 -3.74
N LEU A 417 -12.96 40.71 -3.07
CA LEU A 417 -12.76 39.66 -2.06
C LEU A 417 -12.58 40.25 -0.66
N ASP A 418 -13.19 41.41 -0.38
CA ASP A 418 -13.15 42.04 0.94
C ASP A 418 -13.91 41.18 1.98
N PRO A 419 -13.23 40.68 3.03
CA PRO A 419 -13.89 39.88 4.07
C PRO A 419 -14.82 40.68 4.98
N ALA A 420 -14.65 42.01 5.06
CA ALA A 420 -15.36 42.87 6.01
C ALA A 420 -16.65 43.47 5.43
N GLN A 421 -16.83 43.46 4.12
CA GLN A 421 -18.00 44.04 3.45
C GLN A 421 -18.65 43.02 2.51
N SER A 422 -19.97 42.89 2.59
CA SER A 422 -20.72 42.31 1.47
C SER A 422 -20.48 43.23 0.26
N PRO A 423 -20.06 42.71 -0.90
CA PRO A 423 -19.64 43.53 -2.03
C PRO A 423 -20.70 44.57 -2.34
N ALA A 424 -20.37 45.84 -2.07
CA ALA A 424 -21.28 46.95 -2.28
C ALA A 424 -21.54 47.12 -3.79
N PHE A 425 -22.73 47.64 -4.12
CA PHE A 425 -23.29 47.84 -5.47
C PHE A 425 -22.46 48.69 -6.47
N GLY A 426 -21.17 48.93 -6.23
CA GLY A 426 -20.28 49.78 -7.03
C GLY A 426 -19.05 49.11 -7.63
N LEU A 427 -18.92 47.77 -7.57
CA LEU A 427 -17.78 47.09 -8.20
C LEU A 427 -17.81 47.24 -9.72
N SER A 428 -16.64 47.58 -10.28
CA SER A 428 -16.42 47.61 -11.73
C SER A 428 -16.68 46.22 -12.32
N PRO A 429 -17.58 46.07 -13.33
CA PRO A 429 -17.77 44.82 -14.05
C PRO A 429 -16.48 44.21 -14.63
N GLY A 430 -15.43 45.03 -14.80
CA GLY A 430 -14.12 44.58 -15.28
C GLY A 430 -13.42 43.61 -14.33
N VAL A 431 -13.54 43.80 -13.01
CA VAL A 431 -12.82 42.98 -12.01
C VAL A 431 -13.39 41.56 -11.93
N GLN A 432 -14.72 41.41 -11.96
CA GLN A 432 -15.35 40.09 -11.99
C GLN A 432 -15.04 39.35 -13.31
N SER A 433 -14.94 40.10 -14.42
CA SER A 433 -14.56 39.54 -15.72
C SER A 433 -13.15 38.98 -15.68
N GLU A 434 -12.19 39.75 -15.14
CA GLU A 434 -10.80 39.32 -14.96
C GLU A 434 -10.70 38.07 -14.08
N GLY A 435 -11.35 38.08 -12.91
CA GLY A 435 -11.39 36.93 -12.01
C GLY A 435 -11.95 35.68 -12.69
N LEU A 436 -13.06 35.80 -13.44
CA LEU A 436 -13.65 34.66 -14.15
C LEU A 436 -12.74 34.10 -15.24
N VAL A 437 -11.98 34.95 -15.94
CA VAL A 437 -10.99 34.52 -16.94
C VAL A 437 -9.85 33.77 -16.27
N LEU A 438 -9.25 34.34 -15.23
CA LEU A 438 -8.15 33.70 -14.50
C LEU A 438 -8.59 32.38 -13.86
N LEU A 439 -9.82 32.29 -13.34
CA LEU A 439 -10.36 31.05 -12.80
C LEU A 439 -10.47 29.95 -13.87
N LYS A 440 -10.92 30.30 -15.08
CA LYS A 440 -11.04 29.37 -16.21
C LYS A 440 -9.67 28.95 -16.74
N ASP A 441 -8.74 29.89 -16.84
CA ASP A 441 -7.36 29.60 -17.25
C ASP A 441 -6.67 28.67 -16.23
N TYR A 442 -6.92 28.88 -14.94
CA TYR A 442 -6.43 27.99 -13.91
C TYR A 442 -7.04 26.58 -14.04
N ALA A 443 -8.35 26.47 -14.25
CA ALA A 443 -8.98 25.17 -14.48
C ALA A 443 -8.46 24.46 -15.74
N GLU A 444 -8.25 25.21 -16.83
CA GLU A 444 -7.71 24.71 -18.10
C GLU A 444 -6.30 24.14 -17.95
N SER A 445 -5.48 24.75 -17.08
CA SER A 445 -4.10 24.32 -16.84
C SER A 445 -3.98 22.86 -16.37
N PHE A 446 -5.02 22.34 -15.70
CA PHE A 446 -5.11 20.95 -15.25
C PHE A 446 -5.53 19.96 -16.33
N LYS A 447 -5.91 20.41 -17.53
CA LYS A 447 -6.19 19.47 -18.62
C LYS A 447 -4.92 18.72 -19.01
N ARG A 448 -5.08 17.41 -19.21
CA ARG A 448 -4.01 16.54 -19.65
C ARG A 448 -3.60 16.86 -21.08
N ASP A 449 -2.31 16.79 -21.34
CA ASP A 449 -1.81 16.77 -22.70
C ASP A 449 -2.22 15.43 -23.35
N LEU A 450 -2.85 15.50 -24.53
CA LEU A 450 -3.39 14.33 -25.21
C LEU A 450 -2.59 13.99 -26.47
N THR A 451 -2.13 12.74 -26.57
CA THR A 451 -1.57 12.21 -27.81
C THR A 451 -2.67 11.93 -28.83
N THR A 452 -2.32 11.79 -30.12
CA THR A 452 -3.29 11.38 -31.15
C THR A 452 -3.98 10.06 -30.80
N ALA A 453 -3.25 9.09 -30.26
CA ALA A 453 -3.81 7.81 -29.83
C ALA A 453 -4.83 7.97 -28.70
N THR A 454 -4.52 8.80 -27.70
CA THR A 454 -5.46 9.08 -26.59
C THR A 454 -6.68 9.85 -27.07
N LYS A 455 -6.51 10.84 -27.97
CA LYS A 455 -7.65 11.56 -28.58
C LYS A 455 -8.59 10.60 -29.32
N LEU A 456 -8.04 9.67 -30.11
CA LEU A 456 -8.84 8.65 -30.79
C LEU A 456 -9.58 7.74 -29.80
N ALA A 457 -8.95 7.38 -28.68
CA ALA A 457 -9.59 6.59 -27.63
C ALA A 457 -10.73 7.35 -26.95
N ILE A 458 -10.54 8.65 -26.65
CA ILE A 458 -11.59 9.52 -26.12
C ILE A 458 -12.75 9.66 -27.12
N CYS A 459 -12.46 9.89 -28.41
CA CYS A 459 -13.49 10.00 -29.44
C CYS A 459 -14.40 8.76 -29.49
N LYS A 460 -13.84 7.56 -29.34
CA LYS A 460 -14.62 6.30 -29.31
C LYS A 460 -15.59 6.19 -28.13
N LEU A 461 -15.42 7.02 -27.09
CA LEU A 461 -16.33 7.05 -25.95
C LEU A 461 -17.60 7.87 -26.22
N ASN A 462 -17.69 8.58 -27.36
CA ASN A 462 -18.87 9.33 -27.81
C ASN A 462 -19.43 10.29 -26.74
N GLY A 463 -18.58 11.16 -26.17
CA GLY A 463 -18.99 12.15 -25.17
C GLY A 463 -19.11 11.62 -23.74
N ARG A 464 -18.98 10.30 -23.51
CA ARG A 464 -19.02 9.72 -22.16
C ARG A 464 -17.81 10.10 -21.29
N TYR A 465 -16.71 10.52 -21.92
CA TYR A 465 -15.52 10.97 -21.20
C TYR A 465 -15.77 12.33 -20.55
N GLU A 466 -16.27 13.30 -21.31
CA GLU A 466 -16.55 14.67 -20.87
C GLU A 466 -17.60 14.69 -19.75
N LYS A 467 -18.66 13.86 -19.88
CA LYS A 467 -19.72 13.71 -18.87
C LYS A 467 -19.21 13.32 -17.48
N ARG A 468 -18.04 12.68 -17.38
CA ARG A 468 -17.46 12.32 -16.07
C ARG A 468 -16.94 13.54 -15.30
N PHE A 469 -16.63 14.63 -16.00
CA PHE A 469 -16.15 15.86 -15.37
C PHE A 469 -17.29 16.81 -15.02
N GLU A 470 -18.43 16.76 -15.72
CA GLU A 470 -19.55 17.71 -15.56
C GLU A 470 -20.12 17.84 -14.13
N LEU A 471 -20.01 16.75 -13.36
CA LEU A 471 -20.50 16.64 -11.98
C LEU A 471 -19.40 16.75 -10.92
N LEU A 472 -18.13 16.94 -11.33
CA LEU A 472 -17.06 17.12 -10.38
C LEU A 472 -17.14 18.52 -9.74
N PRO A 473 -16.68 18.69 -8.48
CA PRO A 473 -16.86 19.93 -7.72
C PRO A 473 -16.38 21.19 -8.45
N ARG A 474 -15.20 21.16 -9.09
CA ARG A 474 -14.65 22.27 -9.87
C ARG A 474 -15.56 22.72 -11.01
N GLU A 475 -16.03 21.79 -11.84
CA GLU A 475 -16.86 22.09 -13.00
C GLU A 475 -18.23 22.62 -12.58
N VAL A 476 -18.78 22.11 -11.49
CA VAL A 476 -20.00 22.63 -10.86
C VAL A 476 -19.75 24.07 -10.37
N ALA A 477 -18.70 24.30 -9.59
CA ALA A 477 -18.39 25.61 -9.02
C ALA A 477 -18.10 26.66 -10.11
N ILE A 478 -17.34 26.33 -11.16
CA ILE A 478 -17.07 27.25 -12.28
C ILE A 478 -18.37 27.58 -13.04
N ARG A 479 -19.27 26.61 -13.21
CA ARG A 479 -20.57 26.83 -13.86
C ARG A 479 -21.44 27.74 -13.02
N GLU A 480 -21.56 27.51 -11.72
CA GLU A 480 -22.33 28.37 -10.82
C GLU A 480 -21.70 29.77 -10.70
N CYS A 481 -20.37 29.88 -10.66
CA CYS A 481 -19.65 31.14 -10.74
C CYS A 481 -19.98 31.91 -12.03
N THR A 482 -20.03 31.22 -13.17
CA THR A 482 -20.42 31.80 -14.47
C THR A 482 -21.90 32.24 -14.48
N ASN A 483 -22.79 31.47 -13.87
CA ASN A 483 -24.21 31.82 -13.76
C ASN A 483 -24.41 33.06 -12.89
N ALA A 484 -23.75 33.11 -11.73
CA ALA A 484 -23.79 34.24 -10.81
C ALA A 484 -23.24 35.52 -11.47
N TYR A 485 -22.13 35.42 -12.20
CA TYR A 485 -21.59 36.52 -13.02
C TYR A 485 -22.62 37.06 -14.02
N ARG A 486 -23.30 36.18 -14.77
CA ARG A 486 -24.33 36.59 -15.75
C ARG A 486 -25.58 37.19 -15.11
N GLY A 487 -25.94 36.70 -13.92
CA GLY A 487 -27.08 37.17 -13.16
C GLY A 487 -26.82 38.44 -12.34
N GLY A 488 -25.57 38.93 -12.29
CA GLY A 488 -25.17 40.04 -11.43
C GLY A 488 -25.15 39.70 -9.93
N ASP A 489 -25.16 38.41 -9.57
CA ASP A 489 -25.06 37.94 -8.19
C ASP A 489 -23.60 37.92 -7.75
N VAL A 490 -23.12 39.05 -7.21
CA VAL A 490 -21.73 39.19 -6.77
C VAL A 490 -21.41 38.26 -5.61
N LYS A 491 -22.35 38.04 -4.68
CA LYS A 491 -22.13 37.17 -3.52
C LYS A 491 -22.01 35.71 -3.97
N GLY A 492 -22.93 35.25 -4.82
CA GLY A 492 -22.84 33.93 -5.42
C GLY A 492 -21.57 33.74 -6.26
N PHE A 493 -21.12 34.79 -6.95
CA PHE A 493 -19.86 34.75 -7.69
C PHE A 493 -18.67 34.47 -6.77
N VAL A 494 -18.50 35.24 -5.68
CA VAL A 494 -17.37 35.09 -4.75
C VAL A 494 -17.35 33.71 -4.12
N VAL A 495 -18.49 33.23 -3.61
CA VAL A 495 -18.59 31.90 -2.97
C VAL A 495 -18.20 30.78 -3.94
N ASN A 496 -18.72 30.82 -5.17
CA ASN A 496 -18.42 29.78 -6.16
C ASN A 496 -17.00 29.91 -6.75
N PHE A 497 -16.47 31.13 -6.83
CA PHE A 497 -15.07 31.38 -7.17
C PHE A 497 -14.15 30.71 -6.14
N GLU A 498 -14.35 30.99 -4.86
CA GLU A 498 -13.58 30.39 -3.75
C GLU A 498 -13.63 28.86 -3.79
N CYS A 499 -14.83 28.28 -3.89
CA CYS A 499 -14.99 26.82 -3.98
C CYS A 499 -14.22 26.20 -5.17
N ALA A 500 -14.18 26.88 -6.32
CA ALA A 500 -13.44 26.41 -7.48
C ALA A 500 -11.92 26.53 -7.28
N VAL A 501 -11.45 27.62 -6.66
CA VAL A 501 -10.03 27.83 -6.31
C VAL A 501 -9.56 26.76 -5.31
N ASP A 502 -10.33 26.53 -4.24
CA ASP A 502 -9.98 25.56 -3.21
C ASP A 502 -9.83 24.13 -3.75
N ASP A 503 -10.72 23.69 -4.67
CA ASP A 503 -10.58 22.39 -5.34
C ASP A 503 -9.29 22.29 -6.16
N MET A 504 -8.97 23.35 -6.91
CA MET A 504 -7.77 23.40 -7.74
C MET A 504 -6.49 23.44 -6.91
N ASP A 505 -6.44 24.28 -5.87
CA ASP A 505 -5.30 24.39 -4.96
C ASP A 505 -5.08 23.10 -4.17
N THR A 506 -6.15 22.44 -3.72
CA THR A 506 -6.06 21.11 -3.09
C THR A 506 -5.33 20.12 -3.99
N GLN A 507 -5.68 20.10 -5.28
CA GLN A 507 -4.99 19.24 -6.24
C GLN A 507 -3.54 19.69 -6.51
N TYR A 508 -3.30 21.00 -6.65
CA TYR A 508 -1.97 21.54 -6.91
C TYR A 508 -1.00 21.25 -5.75
N PHE A 509 -1.44 21.43 -4.50
CA PHE A 509 -0.66 21.08 -3.32
C PHE A 509 -0.37 19.59 -3.24
N ALA A 510 -1.38 18.74 -3.52
CA ALA A 510 -1.16 17.30 -3.59
C ALA A 510 -0.06 16.96 -4.60
N ILE A 511 -0.07 17.55 -5.81
CA ILE A 511 0.97 17.37 -6.83
C ILE A 511 2.35 17.85 -6.32
N ARG A 512 2.42 19.02 -5.68
CA ARG A 512 3.67 19.58 -5.15
C ARG A 512 4.26 18.68 -4.06
N ASP A 513 3.44 18.17 -3.15
CA ASP A 513 3.88 17.32 -2.05
C ASP A 513 4.45 15.98 -2.54
N VAL A 514 3.79 15.34 -3.51
CA VAL A 514 4.33 14.09 -4.10
C VAL A 514 5.55 14.35 -4.99
N LYS A 515 5.65 15.53 -5.63
CA LYS A 515 6.84 15.94 -6.40
C LYS A 515 8.07 16.04 -5.50
N LYS A 516 7.94 16.58 -4.28
CA LYS A 516 9.04 16.65 -3.29
C LYS A 516 9.60 15.26 -2.93
N GLN A 517 8.78 14.21 -3.02
CA GLN A 517 9.14 12.83 -2.66
C GLN A 517 9.56 11.97 -3.86
N LEU A 518 9.48 12.49 -5.09
CA LEU A 518 9.63 11.73 -6.34
C LEU A 518 10.99 11.01 -6.47
N PHE A 519 12.05 11.65 -5.97
CA PHE A 519 13.43 11.16 -6.04
C PHE A 519 14.03 10.83 -4.66
N GLU A 520 13.18 10.69 -3.63
CA GLU A 520 13.63 10.37 -2.25
C GLU A 520 14.44 9.05 -2.21
N TRP A 521 14.10 8.12 -3.10
CA TRP A 521 14.63 6.76 -3.14
C TRP A 521 15.73 6.54 -4.17
N ASP A 522 16.19 7.61 -4.83
CA ASP A 522 17.30 7.58 -5.77
C ASP A 522 18.65 7.71 -5.04
N LEU A 523 19.66 6.99 -5.53
CA LEU A 523 21.03 7.17 -5.04
C LEU A 523 21.57 8.54 -5.47
N LYS A 524 22.27 9.20 -4.54
CA LYS A 524 22.77 10.57 -4.71
C LYS A 524 24.22 10.63 -5.21
N GLY A 525 24.75 9.54 -5.77
CA GLY A 525 26.17 9.37 -6.07
C GLY A 525 26.74 10.30 -7.15
N THR A 526 28.00 10.71 -6.98
CA THR A 526 28.80 11.50 -7.95
C THR A 526 28.96 10.72 -9.25
N GLY A 527 28.21 11.11 -10.29
CA GLY A 527 28.17 10.43 -11.59
C GLY A 527 26.76 10.05 -12.05
N HIS A 528 25.76 10.17 -11.18
CA HIS A 528 24.36 10.03 -11.56
C HIS A 528 23.90 11.34 -12.20
N THR A 529 23.76 11.35 -13.52
CA THR A 529 23.00 12.41 -14.19
C THR A 529 21.56 12.31 -13.69
N ALA A 530 21.11 13.31 -12.93
CA ALA A 530 19.72 13.42 -12.52
C ALA A 530 18.83 13.18 -13.74
N GLU A 531 17.91 12.22 -13.64
CA GLU A 531 17.04 11.77 -14.74
C GLU A 531 16.36 12.92 -15.46
N ILE A 532 16.10 14.00 -14.72
CA ILE A 532 15.81 15.36 -15.15
C ILE A 532 16.39 16.24 -14.03
N ASP A 533 16.96 17.40 -14.37
CA ASP A 533 17.18 18.48 -13.40
C ASP A 533 15.81 19.07 -13.01
N VAL A 534 15.02 18.28 -12.28
CA VAL A 534 13.86 18.79 -11.56
C VAL A 534 14.48 19.49 -10.37
N GLU A 535 14.94 20.73 -10.56
CA GLU A 535 15.48 21.53 -9.47
C GLU A 535 14.55 21.35 -8.28
N PRO A 536 15.04 20.76 -7.17
CA PRO A 536 14.30 20.79 -5.92
C PRO A 536 14.05 22.27 -5.66
N LEU A 537 12.79 22.70 -5.59
CA LEU A 537 12.40 24.08 -5.32
C LEU A 537 12.96 24.51 -3.96
N ARG A 538 14.24 24.91 -3.93
CA ARG A 538 14.85 25.69 -2.84
C ARG A 538 14.35 27.13 -2.86
N TRP A 539 13.71 27.57 -3.94
CA TRP A 539 13.31 28.96 -4.12
C TRP A 539 11.97 29.34 -3.47
N ASP A 540 11.16 28.38 -3.03
CA ASP A 540 9.84 28.69 -2.44
C ASP A 540 9.82 28.67 -0.89
N GLU A 541 10.80 28.08 -0.21
CA GLU A 541 10.86 28.07 1.27
C GLU A 541 11.05 29.50 1.84
N SER A 542 11.61 30.42 1.06
CA SER A 542 11.74 31.84 1.44
C SER A 542 10.38 32.58 1.51
N ASN A 543 9.32 32.01 0.91
CA ASN A 543 7.96 32.58 0.90
C ASN A 543 6.93 31.68 1.64
N GLU A 544 7.37 30.63 2.34
CA GLU A 544 6.47 29.70 3.06
C GLU A 544 5.73 30.37 4.24
N GLY A 545 6.13 31.57 4.65
CA GLY A 545 5.34 32.41 5.57
C GLY A 545 4.09 33.04 4.94
N GLY A 546 3.98 33.07 3.61
CA GLY A 546 2.94 33.84 2.90
C GLY A 546 2.03 33.06 1.95
N ILE A 547 2.28 31.77 1.68
CA ILE A 547 1.44 30.94 0.79
C ILE A 547 0.76 29.82 1.56
N THR A 548 1.51 29.10 2.41
CA THR A 548 1.01 27.99 3.24
C THR A 548 0.12 28.45 4.39
N ALA A 549 0.36 29.65 4.94
CA ALA A 549 -0.49 30.27 5.95
C ALA A 549 -1.71 30.99 5.36
N PHE A 550 -1.73 31.31 4.05
CA PHE A 550 -2.67 32.28 3.47
C PHE A 550 -4.03 31.68 3.05
N ILE A 551 -4.06 30.39 2.69
CA ILE A 551 -5.31 29.69 2.30
C ILE A 551 -5.95 28.99 3.50
N PHE A 552 -5.16 28.42 4.42
CA PHE A 552 -5.69 27.87 5.68
C PHE A 552 -6.26 28.94 6.63
N HIS A 553 -5.74 30.17 6.61
CA HIS A 553 -6.34 31.28 7.37
C HIS A 553 -7.65 31.82 6.78
N PHE A 554 -8.02 31.45 5.55
CA PHE A 554 -9.30 31.85 4.97
C PHE A 554 -10.49 31.14 5.64
N LEU A 555 -10.26 29.97 6.26
CA LEU A 555 -11.30 29.14 6.88
C LEU A 555 -11.48 29.32 8.40
N SER A 556 -10.62 30.09 9.07
CA SER A 556 -10.71 30.34 10.52
C SER A 556 -11.25 31.74 10.83
N GLY A 557 -12.34 32.12 10.15
CA GLY A 557 -13.22 33.21 10.58
C GLY A 557 -13.95 32.87 11.88
N SER A 558 -13.19 32.64 12.94
CA SER A 558 -13.66 32.56 14.32
C SER A 558 -12.85 33.55 15.13
N ASP A 559 -13.55 34.58 15.58
CA ASP A 559 -13.08 35.71 16.36
C ASP A 559 -12.06 35.34 17.45
N PHE A 560 -10.99 36.13 17.51
CA PHE A 560 -10.35 36.52 18.76
C PHE A 560 -10.19 38.03 18.81
#